data_AF-A0A2H4VB48-F1
#
_entry.id   AF-A0A2H4VB48-F1
#
_cell.length_a   1.000
_cell.length_b   1.000
_cell.length_c   1.000
_cell.angle_alpha   90.00
_cell.angle_beta   90.00
_cell.angle_gamma   90.00
#
_symmetry.space_group_name_H-M   'P 1'
#
loop_
_entity.id
_entity.type
_entity.pdbx_description
1 polymer ?
#
loop_
_entity_poly.entity_id
_entity_poly.type
_entity_poly.pdbx_seq_one_letter_code
_entity_poly.pdbx_strand_id
1 'polypeptide(L)' 'MGFMIGMIFYLRFLSGLGFLIGGIAFLYEKRKNPKKLKNSYLPSILLILAGIFQLISALAYVLDKTL' A
#
# COMPACT_ATOMS: atom_id res chain seq x y z
N MET A 1 -5.95 -6.29 25.52
CA MET A 1 -5.56 -5.12 24.70
C MET A 1 -4.52 -5.46 23.63
N GLY A 2 -3.44 -6.21 23.92
CA GLY A 2 -2.39 -6.54 22.94
C GLY A 2 -2.85 -7.27 21.66
N PHE A 3 -3.84 -8.17 21.75
CA PHE A 3 -4.35 -8.92 20.59
C PHE A 3 -5.04 -8.03 19.55
N MET A 4 -5.83 -7.04 19.98
CA MET A 4 -6.48 -6.08 19.08
C MET A 4 -5.47 -5.18 18.37
N ILE A 5 -4.42 -4.76 19.07
CA ILE A 5 -3.37 -3.90 18.52
C ILE A 5 -2.59 -4.65 17.42
N GLY A 6 -2.23 -5.92 17.67
CA GLY A 6 -1.58 -6.77 16.68
C GLY A 6 -2.45 -7.03 15.44
N MET A 7 -3.74 -7.26 15.62
CA MET A 7 -4.67 -7.50 14.51
C MET A 7 -4.86 -6.25 13.63
N ILE A 8 -4.96 -5.06 14.23
CA ILE A 8 -5.07 -3.79 13.50
C ILE A 8 -3.77 -3.48 12.75
N PHE A 9 -2.61 -3.68 13.38
CA PHE A 9 -1.32 -3.55 12.72
C PHE A 9 -1.20 -4.48 11.51
N TYR A 10 -1.54 -5.76 11.70
CA TYR A 10 -1.45 -6.76 10.64
C TYR A 10 -2.33 -6.43 9.44
N LEU A 11 -3.59 -6.05 9.67
CA LEU A 11 -4.51 -5.61 8.60
C LEU A 11 -3.97 -4.40 7.83
N ARG A 12 -3.47 -3.39 8.55
CA ARG A 12 -2.89 -2.19 7.93
C ARG A 12 -1.63 -2.52 7.13
N PHE A 13 -0.76 -3.36 7.67
CA PHE A 13 0.46 -3.81 7.01
C PHE A 13 0.16 -4.61 5.73
N LEU A 14 -0.79 -5.55 5.81
CA LEU A 14 -1.19 -6.36 4.66
C LEU A 14 -1.83 -5.51 3.56
N SER A 15 -2.69 -4.55 3.94
CA SER A 15 -3.30 -3.63 2.98
C SER A 15 -2.25 -2.74 2.29
N GLY A 16 -1.25 -2.24 3.04
CA GLY A 16 -0.15 -1.46 2.48
C GLY A 16 0.69 -2.25 1.47
N LEU A 17 0.99 -3.52 1.77
CA LEU A 17 1.63 -4.43 0.82
C LEU A 17 0.77 -4.68 -0.43
N GLY A 18 -0.54 -4.87 -0.25
CA GLY A 18 -1.47 -5.06 -1.37
C GLY A 18 -1.50 -3.86 -2.32
N PHE A 19 -1.51 -2.64 -1.77
CA PHE A 19 -1.44 -1.41 -2.56
C PHE A 19 -0.12 -1.25 -3.32
N LEU A 20 1.01 -1.60 -2.70
CA LEU A 20 2.32 -1.61 -3.36
C LEU A 20 2.37 -2.62 -4.52
N ILE A 21 1.95 -3.87 -4.27
CA ILE A 21 1.93 -4.92 -5.29
C ILE A 21 0.99 -4.53 -6.44
N GLY A 22 -0.21 -4.01 -6.13
CA GLY A 22 -1.16 -3.53 -7.12
C GLY A 22 -0.60 -2.39 -7.96
N GLY A 23 0.05 -1.40 -7.33
CA GLY A 23 0.69 -0.29 -8.02
C GLY A 23 1.81 -0.74 -8.96
N ILE A 24 2.68 -1.65 -8.52
CA ILE A 24 3.78 -2.23 -9.31
C ILE A 24 3.23 -3.08 -10.46
N ALA A 25 2.24 -3.93 -10.21
CA ALA A 25 1.61 -4.78 -11.23
C ALA A 25 0.98 -3.92 -12.33
N PHE A 26 0.28 -2.83 -11.96
CA PHE A 26 -0.33 -1.91 -12.90
C PHE A 26 0.73 -1.17 -13.75
N LEU A 27 1.86 -0.83 -13.14
CA LEU A 27 2.99 -0.17 -13.81
C LEU A 27 3.71 -1.14 -14.78
N TYR A 28 3.83 -2.41 -14.39
CA TYR A 28 4.36 -3.49 -15.22
C TYR A 28 3.45 -3.80 -16.42
N GLU A 29 2.14 -3.85 -16.20
CA GLU A 29 1.16 -4.07 -17.27
C GLU A 29 1.12 -2.92 -18.27
N LYS A 30 1.25 -1.68 -17.78
CA LYS A 30 1.45 -0.52 -18.65
C LYS A 30 2.71 -0.64 -19.51
N ARG A 31 3.82 -1.11 -18.94
CA ARG A 31 5.08 -1.33 -19.69
C ARG A 31 4.88 -2.36 -20.81
N LYS A 32 4.08 -3.40 -20.57
CA LYS A 32 3.74 -4.43 -21.56
C LYS A 32 2.76 -3.94 -22.63
N ASN A 33 1.79 -3.08 -22.27
CA ASN A 33 0.75 -2.57 -23.16
C ASN A 33 0.61 -1.03 -23.11
N PRO A 34 1.59 -0.27 -23.63
CA PRO A 34 1.62 1.19 -23.48
C PRO A 34 0.47 1.91 -24.19
N LYS A 35 -0.06 1.35 -25.29
CA LYS A 35 -1.16 1.96 -26.07
C LYS A 35 -2.54 1.84 -25.42
N LYS A 36 -2.77 0.83 -24.58
CA LYS A 36 -4.06 0.58 -23.91
C LYS A 36 -4.22 1.40 -22.63
N LEU A 37 -3.11 1.82 -22.04
CA LEU A 37 -3.01 2.35 -20.68
C LEU A 37 -2.35 3.74 -20.65
N LYS A 38 -2.74 4.62 -21.59
CA LYS A 38 -2.16 5.96 -21.77
C LYS A 38 -2.12 6.76 -20.46
N ASN A 39 -3.18 6.67 -19.65
CA ASN A 39 -3.30 7.38 -18.37
C ASN A 39 -2.99 6.54 -17.11
N SER A 40 -2.49 5.31 -17.25
CA SER A 40 -2.31 4.39 -16.12
C SER A 40 -1.12 4.65 -15.21
N TYR A 41 -0.29 5.66 -15.49
CA TYR A 41 0.78 6.03 -14.55
C TYR A 41 0.21 6.67 -13.29
N LEU A 42 -0.83 7.50 -13.44
CA LEU A 42 -1.49 8.19 -12.33
C LEU A 42 -2.04 7.20 -11.28
N PRO A 43 -2.87 6.20 -11.64
CA PRO A 43 -3.36 5.22 -10.66
C PRO A 43 -2.24 4.37 -10.06
N SER A 44 -1.21 3.97 -10.83
CA SER A 44 -0.07 3.24 -10.27
C SER A 44 0.65 4.04 -9.19
N ILE A 45 0.93 5.32 -9.46
CA ILE A 45 1.61 6.22 -8.52
C ILE A 45 0.75 6.44 -7.28
N LEU A 46 -0.56 6.65 -7.46
CA LEU A 46 -1.53 6.76 -6.36
C LEU A 46 -1.57 5.50 -5.49
N LEU A 47 -1.56 4.31 -6.09
CA LEU A 47 -1.54 3.04 -5.35
C LEU A 47 -0.23 2.86 -4.57
N ILE A 48 0.91 3.21 -5.16
CA ILE A 48 2.21 3.15 -4.47
C ILE A 48 2.23 4.13 -3.29
N LEU A 49 1.78 5.37 -3.49
CA LEU A 49 1.66 6.38 -2.43
C LEU A 49 0.71 5.92 -1.31
N ALA A 50 -0.46 5.39 -1.67
CA ALA A 50 -1.40 4.83 -0.71
C ALA A 50 -0.76 3.70 0.11
N GLY A 51 -0.02 2.80 -0.53
CA GLY A 51 0.71 1.73 0.15
C GLY A 51 1.76 2.26 1.14
N ILE A 52 2.54 3.26 0.73
CA ILE A 52 3.55 3.89 1.59
C ILE A 52 2.89 4.55 2.81
N PHE A 53 1.85 5.37 2.60
CA PHE A 53 1.14 6.03 3.70
C PHE A 53 0.49 5.02 4.67
N GLN A 54 -0.05 3.92 4.14
CA GLN A 54 -0.64 2.87 4.95
C GLN A 54 0.39 2.15 5.83
N LEU A 55 1.60 1.90 5.30
CA LEU A 55 2.71 1.32 6.05
C LEU A 55 3.24 2.27 7.14
N ILE A 56 3.37 3.55 6.82
CA ILE A 56 3.73 4.59 7.80
C ILE A 56 2.67 4.66 8.90
N SER A 57 1.39 4.62 8.54
CA SER A 57 0.27 4.61 9.50
C SER A 57 0.27 3.35 10.38
N ALA A 58 0.64 2.19 9.82
CA ALA A 58 0.78 0.95 10.59
C ALA A 58 1.93 1.06 11.61
N LEU A 59 3.09 1.58 11.19
CA LEU A 59 4.24 1.80 12.07
C LEU A 59 3.95 2.83 13.16
N ALA A 60 3.33 3.97 12.81
CA ALA A 60 2.93 4.99 13.76
C ALA A 60 1.93 4.47 14.79
N TYR A 61 0.97 3.63 14.38
CA TYR A 61 0.00 3.01 15.28
C TYR A 61 0.66 2.08 16.30
N VAL A 62 1.67 1.31 15.90
CA VAL A 62 2.45 0.49 16.82
C VAL A 62 3.27 1.37 17.74
N LEU A 63 3.96 2.38 17.22
CA LEU A 63 4.78 3.29 18.02
C LEU A 63 3.96 4.01 19.11
N ASP A 64 2.80 4.55 18.76
CA ASP A 64 1.86 5.22 19.68
C ASP A 64 1.32 4.29 20.77
N LYS A 65 1.12 3.00 20.46
CA LYS A 65 0.60 2.00 21.41
C LYS A 65 1.68 1.28 22.22
N THR A 66 2.95 1.49 21.89
CA THR A 66 4.09 0.86 22.57
C THR A 66 4.80 1.83 23.53
N LEU A 67 4.61 3.15 23.35
CA LEU A 67 5.05 4.20 24.28
C LEU A 67 4.02 4.41 25.41
#